data_AF-A0A660QBX9-F1
#
_entry.id   AF-A0A660QBX9-F1
#
_cell.length_a   1.000
_cell.length_b   1.000
_cell.length_c   1.000
_cell.angle_alpha   90.00
_cell.angle_beta   90.00
_cell.angle_gamma   90.00
#
_symmetry.space_group_name_H-M   'P 1'
#
loop_
_entity.id
_entity.type
_entity.pdbx_description
1 polymer ?
#
loop_
_entity_poly.entity_id
_entity_poly.type
_entity_poly.pdbx_seq_one_letter_code
_entity_poly.pdbx_strand_id
1 'polypeptide(L)'
;MQKHYLYLSVIPEALVASMLPPEDFGRYLAVGSHKRSSGAAIYFEVDPGFSHEFFNMGIVPERCVAKADGTPKHSVYLGIYRVLEHIPLEALGKLYLTTRDGQVLALEQGELPAEFPAEHYLYDEICPVHPLIASNLDPAAFAQFVTESGSPVCV
;
A
#
# COMPACT_ATOMS: atom_id res chain seq x y z
N MET A 1 -9.41 18.17 -16.92
CA MET A 1 -8.47 17.05 -16.78
C MET A 1 -9.25 15.82 -16.35
N GLN A 2 -8.94 14.63 -16.88
CA GLN A 2 -9.49 13.38 -16.33
C GLN A 2 -8.91 13.18 -14.93
N LYS A 3 -9.77 12.89 -13.95
CA LYS A 3 -9.37 12.66 -12.56
C LYS A 3 -8.64 11.32 -12.48
N HIS A 4 -7.46 11.33 -11.89
CA HIS A 4 -6.69 10.14 -11.57
C HIS A 4 -6.25 10.20 -10.10
N TYR A 5 -5.90 9.05 -9.57
CA TYR A 5 -5.43 8.80 -8.22
C TYR A 5 -4.04 8.16 -8.31
N LEU A 6 -3.22 8.42 -7.31
CA LEU A 6 -1.94 7.74 -7.12
C LEU A 6 -2.05 6.79 -5.94
N TYR A 7 -1.57 5.57 -6.13
CA TYR A 7 -1.57 4.54 -5.10
C TYR A 7 -0.18 3.93 -4.98
N LEU A 8 0.28 3.81 -3.73
CA LEU A 8 1.41 2.97 -3.37
C LEU A 8 0.87 1.61 -2.95
N SER A 9 1.01 0.59 -3.79
CA SER A 9 0.77 -0.80 -3.40
C SER A 9 1.98 -1.32 -2.62
N VAL A 10 1.72 -1.95 -1.47
CA VAL A 10 2.75 -2.58 -0.62
C VAL A 10 2.98 -4.02 -1.05
N ILE A 11 1.90 -4.75 -1.39
CA ILE A 11 1.98 -6.12 -1.90
C ILE A 11 1.17 -6.26 -3.20
N PRO A 12 1.81 -6.53 -4.35
CA PRO A 12 3.25 -6.35 -4.60
C PRO A 12 3.63 -4.86 -4.61
N GLU A 13 4.87 -4.53 -4.26
CA GLU A 13 5.33 -3.14 -4.23
C GLU A 13 5.21 -2.45 -5.60
N ALA A 14 4.46 -1.33 -5.67
CA ALA A 14 4.34 -0.53 -6.87
C ALA A 14 3.79 0.88 -6.62
N LEU A 15 4.22 1.86 -7.42
CA LEU A 15 3.51 3.13 -7.58
C LEU A 15 2.62 3.04 -8.81
N VAL A 16 1.32 3.28 -8.64
CA VAL A 16 0.32 3.09 -9.68
C VAL A 16 -0.55 4.33 -9.80
N ALA A 17 -0.65 4.86 -11.02
CA ALA A 17 -1.71 5.81 -11.36
C ALA A 17 -2.96 5.05 -11.83
N SER A 18 -4.13 5.48 -11.39
CA SER A 18 -5.41 4.85 -11.75
C SER A 18 -6.52 5.88 -11.88
N MET A 19 -7.51 5.60 -12.73
CA MET A 19 -8.77 6.36 -12.76
C MET A 19 -9.82 5.78 -11.80
N LEU A 20 -9.56 4.63 -11.17
CA LEU A 20 -10.47 4.01 -10.22
C LEU A 20 -10.36 4.71 -8.86
N PRO A 21 -11.48 5.01 -8.19
CA PRO A 21 -11.46 5.43 -6.79
C PRO A 21 -10.89 4.30 -5.90
N PRO A 22 -10.48 4.60 -4.65
CA PRO A 22 -9.71 3.67 -3.83
C PRO A 22 -10.39 2.31 -3.68
N GLU A 23 -11.68 2.28 -3.33
CA GLU A 23 -12.43 1.04 -3.15
C GLU A 23 -12.45 0.16 -4.41
N ASP A 24 -12.63 0.75 -5.58
CA ASP A 24 -12.64 0.01 -6.84
C ASP A 24 -11.24 -0.43 -7.25
N PHE A 25 -10.22 0.38 -6.93
CA PHE A 25 -8.82 0.04 -7.15
C PHE A 25 -8.40 -1.16 -6.28
N GLY A 26 -8.73 -1.15 -4.99
CA GLY A 26 -8.47 -2.27 -4.08
C GLY A 26 -9.13 -3.55 -4.56
N ARG A 27 -10.42 -3.48 -4.93
CA ARG A 27 -11.15 -4.63 -5.50
C ARG A 27 -10.49 -5.15 -6.78
N TYR A 28 -10.12 -4.25 -7.69
CA TYR A 28 -9.40 -4.60 -8.91
C TYR A 28 -8.05 -5.29 -8.62
N LEU A 29 -7.30 -4.78 -7.65
CA LEU A 29 -5.98 -5.29 -7.29
C LEU A 29 -6.07 -6.67 -6.63
N ALA A 30 -7.00 -6.86 -5.69
CA ALA A 30 -7.15 -8.07 -4.90
C ALA A 30 -7.77 -9.25 -5.66
N VAL A 31 -8.86 -9.00 -6.40
CA VAL A 31 -9.57 -10.06 -7.15
C VAL A 31 -8.78 -10.49 -8.39
N GLY A 32 -8.00 -9.56 -8.96
CA GLY A 32 -7.20 -9.79 -10.15
C GLY A 32 -8.04 -9.93 -11.42
N SER A 33 -7.35 -10.18 -12.54
CA SER A 33 -7.98 -10.67 -13.77
C SER A 33 -7.89 -12.20 -13.82
N HIS A 34 -8.65 -12.85 -14.71
CA HIS A 34 -8.67 -14.31 -14.90
C HIS A 34 -7.30 -15.04 -15.00
N LYS A 35 -6.18 -14.30 -15.14
CA LYS A 35 -4.82 -14.83 -15.29
C LYS A 35 -3.89 -14.62 -14.08
N ARG A 36 -4.33 -13.99 -12.97
CA ARG A 36 -3.53 -13.80 -11.74
C ARG A 36 -4.21 -14.44 -10.53
N SER A 37 -3.40 -14.92 -9.58
CA SER A 37 -3.87 -15.39 -8.27
C SER A 37 -4.54 -14.23 -7.53
N SER A 38 -5.78 -14.43 -7.08
CA SER A 38 -6.43 -13.50 -6.15
C SER A 38 -5.71 -13.52 -4.80
N GLY A 39 -5.52 -12.36 -4.18
CA GLY A 39 -4.80 -12.20 -2.93
C GLY A 39 -5.27 -10.95 -2.19
N ALA A 40 -4.92 -10.83 -0.91
CA ALA A 40 -5.15 -9.58 -0.19
C ALA A 40 -4.31 -8.45 -0.81
N ALA A 41 -4.81 -7.22 -0.73
CA ALA A 41 -4.08 -6.04 -1.18
C ALA A 41 -3.97 -5.02 -0.06
N ILE A 42 -2.76 -4.47 0.10
CA ILE A 42 -2.45 -3.39 1.04
C ILE A 42 -1.88 -2.25 0.21
N TYR A 43 -2.48 -1.07 0.31
CA TYR A 43 -2.04 0.10 -0.44
C TYR A 43 -2.39 1.41 0.25
N PHE A 44 -1.61 2.45 -0.01
CA PHE A 44 -1.87 3.81 0.44
C PHE A 44 -2.39 4.66 -0.71
N GLU A 45 -3.31 5.58 -0.41
CA GLU A 45 -3.45 6.79 -1.22
C GLU A 45 -2.15 7.60 -1.17
N VAL A 46 -1.76 8.18 -2.30
CA VAL A 46 -0.64 9.12 -2.38
C VAL A 46 -1.18 10.46 -2.83
N ASP A 47 -0.67 11.55 -2.26
CA ASP A 47 -1.02 12.93 -2.65
C ASP A 47 -1.00 13.06 -4.18
N PRO A 48 -2.11 13.48 -4.83
CA PRO A 48 -2.14 13.73 -6.28
C PRO A 48 -1.09 14.74 -6.77
N GLY A 49 -0.60 15.61 -5.89
CA GLY A 49 0.49 16.55 -6.15
C GLY A 49 1.88 15.94 -6.05
N PHE A 50 2.01 14.70 -5.59
CA PHE A 50 3.29 14.02 -5.47
C PHE A 50 3.99 13.89 -6.83
N SER A 51 5.26 14.29 -6.84
CA SER A 51 6.15 14.13 -7.99
C SER A 51 7.56 13.96 -7.48
N HIS A 52 8.29 13.01 -8.03
CA HIS A 52 9.67 12.71 -7.66
C HIS A 52 10.44 12.29 -8.91
N GLU A 53 11.70 12.72 -9.04
CA GLU A 53 12.53 12.50 -10.25
C GLU A 53 12.74 11.02 -10.60
N PHE A 54 12.68 10.15 -9.57
CA PHE A 54 12.78 8.70 -9.73
C PHE A 54 11.62 8.09 -10.53
N PHE A 55 10.44 8.72 -10.54
CA PHE A 55 9.27 8.23 -11.26
C PHE A 55 9.00 9.07 -12.50
N ASN A 56 8.73 8.40 -13.63
CA ASN A 56 8.32 9.11 -14.84
C ASN A 56 6.84 9.54 -14.74
N MET A 57 6.58 10.64 -14.03
CA MET A 57 5.23 11.18 -13.84
C MET A 57 4.60 11.72 -15.13
N GLY A 58 5.42 12.05 -16.13
CA GLY A 58 4.96 12.56 -17.43
C GLY A 58 4.06 11.58 -18.18
N ILE A 59 4.17 10.27 -17.94
CA ILE A 59 3.33 9.26 -18.60
C ILE A 59 1.90 9.22 -18.06
N VAL A 60 1.63 9.82 -16.90
CA VAL A 60 0.29 9.79 -16.29
C VAL A 60 -0.75 10.46 -17.19
N PRO A 61 -0.60 11.73 -17.62
CA PRO A 61 -1.56 12.37 -18.52
C PRO A 61 -1.64 11.70 -19.90
N GLU A 62 -0.61 10.99 -20.34
CA GLU A 62 -0.57 10.31 -21.64
C GLU A 62 -1.25 8.93 -21.62
N ARG A 63 -1.07 8.17 -20.53
CA ARG A 63 -1.43 6.74 -20.45
C ARG A 63 -2.55 6.44 -19.48
N CYS A 64 -2.77 7.29 -18.48
CA CYS A 64 -3.86 7.18 -17.51
C CYS A 64 -5.11 7.90 -18.03
N VAL A 65 -5.51 7.51 -19.25
CA VAL A 65 -6.65 8.05 -19.96
C VAL A 65 -7.69 6.97 -20.22
N ALA A 66 -8.95 7.36 -20.27
CA ALA A 66 -10.05 6.46 -20.61
C ALA A 66 -9.77 5.72 -21.93
N LYS A 67 -10.19 4.45 -22.00
CA LYS A 67 -10.06 3.66 -23.22
C LYS A 67 -11.04 4.16 -24.29
N ALA A 68 -10.88 3.66 -25.52
CA ALA A 68 -11.75 4.03 -26.65
C ALA A 68 -13.24 3.73 -26.40
N ASP A 69 -13.55 2.75 -25.54
CA ASP A 69 -14.92 2.39 -25.11
C ASP A 69 -15.45 3.26 -23.96
N GLY A 70 -14.69 4.26 -23.52
CA GLY A 70 -15.02 5.14 -22.39
C GLY A 70 -14.75 4.53 -21.02
N THR A 71 -14.33 3.26 -20.92
CA THR A 71 -14.02 2.63 -19.63
C THR A 71 -12.78 3.28 -19.00
N PRO A 72 -12.75 3.43 -17.66
CA PRO A 72 -11.61 4.03 -16.97
C PRO A 72 -10.35 3.19 -17.16
N LYS A 73 -9.19 3.86 -17.09
CA LYS A 73 -7.90 3.17 -16.98
C LYS A 73 -7.75 2.64 -15.56
N HIS A 74 -7.64 1.32 -15.41
CA HIS A 74 -7.55 0.71 -14.08
C HIS A 74 -6.17 0.86 -13.44
N SER A 75 -5.10 0.85 -14.22
CA SER A 75 -3.73 0.96 -13.70
C SER A 75 -2.74 1.40 -14.78
N VAL A 76 -1.78 2.23 -14.37
CA VAL A 76 -0.54 2.58 -15.06
C VAL A 76 0.56 2.54 -14.02
N TYR A 77 1.48 1.58 -14.15
CA TYR A 77 2.59 1.43 -13.21
C TYR A 77 3.67 2.47 -13.52
N LEU A 78 4.02 3.28 -12.52
CA LEU A 78 5.05 4.31 -12.56
C LEU A 78 6.38 3.80 -12.00
N GLY A 79 6.33 2.83 -11.09
CA GLY A 79 7.47 2.13 -10.51
C GLY A 79 7.04 0.80 -9.88
N ILE A 80 7.96 -0.17 -9.85
CA ILE A 80 7.76 -1.51 -9.25
C ILE A 80 8.97 -1.95 -8.42
N TYR A 81 9.88 -1.02 -8.13
CA TYR A 81 11.15 -1.28 -7.46
C TYR A 81 11.59 -0.03 -6.69
N ARG A 82 11.96 -0.19 -5.41
CA ARG A 82 12.37 0.88 -4.49
C ARG A 82 11.37 2.04 -4.42
N VAL A 83 10.10 1.75 -4.65
CA VAL A 83 9.03 2.73 -4.63
C VAL A 83 8.90 3.31 -3.24
N LEU A 84 8.88 2.44 -2.22
CA LEU A 84 8.76 2.85 -0.81
C LEU A 84 9.87 3.82 -0.39
N GLU A 85 11.08 3.62 -0.89
CA GLU A 85 12.24 4.46 -0.57
C GLU A 85 12.16 5.87 -1.15
N HIS A 86 11.31 6.08 -2.16
CA HIS A 86 11.17 7.34 -2.89
C HIS A 86 9.83 8.04 -2.65
N ILE A 87 9.01 7.54 -1.72
CA ILE A 87 7.76 8.19 -1.30
C ILE A 87 7.92 8.68 0.13
N PRO A 88 7.88 10.01 0.37
CA PRO A 88 7.98 10.54 1.71
C PRO A 88 6.69 10.27 2.51
N LEU A 89 6.80 10.12 3.83
CA LEU A 89 5.67 9.74 4.68
C LEU A 89 4.54 10.77 4.63
N GLU A 90 4.87 12.06 4.50
CA GLU A 90 3.88 13.14 4.38
C GLU A 90 3.05 13.11 3.08
N ALA A 91 3.50 12.36 2.06
CA ALA A 91 2.71 12.16 0.84
C ALA A 91 1.72 11.00 0.97
N LEU A 92 1.81 10.18 2.02
CA LEU A 92 0.90 9.07 2.26
C LEU A 92 -0.40 9.56 2.90
N GLY A 93 -1.52 9.21 2.26
CA GLY A 93 -2.86 9.41 2.78
C GLY A 93 -3.38 8.17 3.50
N LYS A 94 -4.66 7.85 3.28
CA LYS A 94 -5.32 6.71 3.92
C LYS A 94 -4.67 5.39 3.50
N LEU A 95 -4.62 4.46 4.44
CA LEU A 95 -4.26 3.07 4.18
C LEU A 95 -5.51 2.26 3.85
N TYR A 96 -5.40 1.37 2.88
CA TYR A 96 -6.48 0.51 2.46
C TYR A 96 -6.07 -0.95 2.57
N LEU A 97 -6.93 -1.74 3.23
CA LEU A 97 -6.79 -3.18 3.36
C LEU A 97 -7.92 -3.82 2.55
N THR A 98 -7.57 -4.70 1.62
CA THR A 98 -8.54 -5.41 0.78
C THR A 98 -8.42 -6.91 0.96
N THR A 99 -9.54 -7.55 1.26
CA THR A 99 -9.65 -9.01 1.32
C THR A 99 -9.54 -9.63 -0.07
N ARG A 100 -9.23 -10.92 -0.14
CA ARG A 100 -9.11 -11.67 -1.41
C ARG A 100 -10.39 -11.64 -2.27
N ASP A 101 -11.56 -11.51 -1.64
CA ASP A 101 -12.87 -11.38 -2.29
C ASP A 101 -13.27 -9.93 -2.61
N GLY A 102 -12.40 -8.95 -2.32
CA GLY A 102 -12.55 -7.56 -2.76
C GLY A 102 -13.33 -6.66 -1.83
N GLN A 103 -13.44 -6.99 -0.54
CA GLN A 103 -13.95 -6.09 0.49
C GLN A 103 -12.84 -5.14 0.91
N VAL A 104 -13.11 -3.84 0.91
CA VAL A 104 -12.11 -2.80 1.17
C VAL A 104 -12.41 -2.11 2.50
N LEU A 105 -11.41 -2.02 3.36
CA LEU A 105 -11.42 -1.22 4.58
C LEU A 105 -10.45 -0.06 4.42
N ALA A 106 -10.95 1.16 4.63
CA ALA A 106 -10.12 2.36 4.71
C ALA A 106 -9.73 2.63 6.17
N LEU A 107 -8.45 2.89 6.40
CA LEU A 107 -7.86 3.28 7.67
C LEU A 107 -7.35 4.72 7.54
N GLU A 108 -7.97 5.61 8.30
CA GLU A 108 -7.53 6.99 8.45
C GLU A 108 -6.24 7.05 9.27
N GLN A 109 -5.44 8.09 9.06
CA GLN A 109 -4.34 8.38 9.97
C GLN A 109 -4.90 8.71 11.36
N GLY A 110 -4.36 8.05 12.37
CA GLY A 110 -4.75 8.23 13.76
C GLY A 110 -3.56 8.57 14.66
N GLU A 111 -3.86 9.01 15.86
CA GLU A 111 -2.87 9.15 16.92
C GLU A 111 -2.60 7.79 17.57
N LEU A 112 -1.33 7.52 17.89
CA LEU A 112 -0.99 6.34 18.67
C LEU A 112 -1.57 6.48 20.08
N PRO A 113 -2.10 5.40 20.67
CA PRO A 113 -2.46 5.38 22.08
C PRO A 113 -1.26 5.78 22.95
N ALA A 114 -1.51 6.55 24.02
CA ALA A 114 -0.47 6.94 24.98
C ALA A 114 0.03 5.74 25.81
N GLU A 115 -0.81 4.73 25.97
CA GLU A 115 -0.53 3.53 26.74
C GLU A 115 -0.91 2.27 25.96
N PHE A 116 -0.13 1.23 26.18
CA PHE A 116 -0.33 -0.10 25.64
C PHE A 116 -0.52 -1.05 26.85
N PRO A 117 -1.75 -1.23 27.36
CA PRO A 117 -2.01 -1.95 28.61
C PRO A 117 -2.14 -3.47 28.45
N ALA A 118 -2.18 -3.98 27.22
CA ALA A 118 -2.26 -5.41 26.96
C ALA A 118 -0.94 -6.10 27.33
N GLU A 119 -1.05 -7.34 27.81
CA GLU A 119 0.12 -8.17 28.12
C GLU A 119 0.83 -8.66 26.84
N HIS A 120 0.05 -8.85 25.77
CA HIS A 120 0.53 -9.32 24.48
C HIS A 120 -0.10 -8.53 23.34
N TYR A 121 0.70 -8.29 22.30
CA TYR A 121 0.34 -7.65 21.04
C TYR A 121 0.55 -8.63 19.89
N LEU A 122 -0.27 -8.49 18.86
CA LEU A 122 -0.21 -9.33 17.68
C LEU A 122 0.30 -8.51 16.49
N TYR A 123 1.39 -8.97 15.88
CA TYR A 123 2.02 -8.34 14.73
C TYR A 123 1.92 -9.27 13.52
N ASP A 124 1.35 -8.77 12.43
CA ASP A 124 1.33 -9.44 11.14
C ASP A 124 2.43 -8.81 10.26
N GLU A 125 3.51 -9.55 10.02
CA GLU A 125 4.59 -9.07 9.18
C GLU A 125 4.27 -9.30 7.69
N ILE A 126 4.54 -8.28 6.90
CA ILE A 126 4.16 -8.22 5.48
C ILE A 126 5.29 -8.77 4.59
N CYS A 127 6.54 -8.74 5.08
CA CYS A 127 7.76 -9.02 4.31
C CYS A 127 8.91 -9.33 5.29
N PRO A 128 9.87 -10.23 4.96
CA PRO A 128 9.98 -11.03 3.74
C PRO A 128 9.16 -12.33 3.77
N VAL A 129 8.56 -12.65 4.92
CA VAL A 129 7.63 -13.75 5.16
C VAL A 129 6.36 -13.20 5.82
N HIS A 130 5.32 -14.04 6.00
CA HIS A 130 4.06 -13.66 6.65
C HIS A 130 3.85 -14.35 8.01
N PRO A 131 4.75 -14.18 9.00
CA PRO A 131 4.54 -14.68 10.34
C PRO A 131 3.53 -13.82 11.08
N LEU A 132 2.78 -14.47 11.96
CA LEU A 132 1.92 -13.83 12.93
C LEU A 132 2.59 -13.97 14.30
N ILE A 133 3.05 -12.86 14.86
CA ILE A 133 3.90 -12.83 16.06
C ILE A 133 3.08 -12.32 17.24
N ALA A 134 3.00 -13.12 18.30
CA ALA A 134 2.54 -12.67 19.61
C ALA A 134 3.76 -12.23 20.44
N SER A 135 3.79 -10.98 20.87
CA SER A 135 4.91 -10.39 21.62
C SER A 135 4.41 -9.60 22.82
N ASN A 136 5.20 -9.56 23.89
CA ASN A 136 4.97 -8.69 25.05
C ASN A 136 5.56 -7.28 24.87
N LEU A 137 6.23 -7.02 23.74
CA LEU A 137 6.71 -5.70 23.37
C LEU A 137 5.56 -4.89 22.75
N ASP A 138 5.38 -3.65 23.19
CA ASP A 138 4.48 -2.69 22.54
C ASP A 138 4.97 -2.32 21.13
N PRO A 139 4.17 -1.63 20.30
CA PRO A 139 4.54 -1.34 18.91
C PRO A 139 5.86 -0.60 18.73
N ALA A 140 6.21 0.35 19.61
CA ALA A 140 7.45 1.10 19.49
C ALA A 140 8.66 0.24 19.88
N ALA A 141 8.54 -0.48 21.00
CA ALA A 141 9.57 -1.42 21.45
C ALA A 141 9.78 -2.57 20.46
N PHE A 142 8.70 -3.11 19.88
CA PHE A 142 8.74 -4.16 18.87
C PHE A 142 9.42 -3.65 17.60
N ALA A 143 9.02 -2.48 17.08
CA ALA A 143 9.62 -1.88 15.89
C ALA A 143 11.14 -1.63 16.09
N GLN A 144 11.55 -1.15 17.27
CA GLN A 144 12.96 -0.99 17.60
C GLN A 144 13.69 -2.34 17.63
N PHE A 145 13.11 -3.35 18.30
CA PHE A 145 13.70 -4.68 18.41
C PHE A 145 13.96 -5.32 17.04
N VAL A 146 12.98 -5.28 16.13
CA VAL A 146 13.10 -5.90 14.79
C VAL A 146 13.99 -5.12 13.83
N THR A 147 14.27 -3.84 14.11
CA THR A 147 15.16 -2.99 13.29
C THR A 147 16.57 -2.83 13.90
N GLU A 148 16.80 -3.32 15.11
CA GLU A 148 18.10 -3.24 15.78
C GLU A 148 19.14 -4.16 15.11
N SER A 149 20.31 -3.59 14.83
CA SER A 149 21.41 -4.33 14.22
C SER A 149 21.95 -5.38 15.17
N GLY A 150 21.74 -6.67 14.85
CA GLY A 150 22.20 -7.79 15.66
C GLY A 150 21.08 -8.60 16.32
N SER A 151 19.84 -8.11 16.28
CA SER A 151 18.66 -8.91 16.65
C SER A 151 18.52 -10.10 15.69
N PRO A 152 18.17 -11.30 16.20
CA PRO A 152 17.94 -12.46 15.34
C PRO A 152 16.70 -12.20 14.47
N VAL A 153 16.90 -12.20 13.15
CA VAL A 153 15.84 -11.98 12.13
C VAL A 153 14.91 -13.19 12.00
N CYS A 154 15.19 -14.29 12.70
CA CYS A 154 14.43 -15.53 12.64
C CYS A 154 14.68 -16.38 13.89
N VAL A 155 13.62 -16.92 14.51
CA VAL A 155 13.68 -18.12 15.35
C VAL A 155 12.86 -19.21 14.67
#